data_AF-A0AAW1MFA3-F1
#
_entry.id   AF-A0AAW1MFA3-F1
#
_cell.length_a   1.000
_cell.length_b   1.000
_cell.length_c   1.000
_cell.angle_alpha   90.00
_cell.angle_beta   90.00
_cell.angle_gamma   90.00
#
_symmetry.space_group_name_H-M   'P 1'
#
loop_
_entity.id
_entity.type
_entity.pdbx_description
1 polymer ?
#
loop_
_entity_poly.entity_id
_entity_poly.type
_entity_poly.pdbx_seq_one_letter_code
_entity_poly.pdbx_strand_id
1 'polypeptide(L)'
;MTLQEIIFYARLKFNANSITYQSLRIYNVVQGSGSPMRTRTLSKILNDPALNNDAHSYAKSPAAHTDDKKLNVPVRQLLNENVSSVSVIGTNQYNFYRDSVKETMFDDSQYPFITREINPKEHANIFSILTFAFTWDTIKKGYRKDINEDNIYKTLKKHDSNILADKLEEEWKKESKVREPTIFKILLKVFGKQYFAFGLIQLLFKTPTTILRTIVLQKILVYYGKNVENITQQDALYYGLGFILCTIILTVYTHTYLLCLQEMGLKIRVALCSLIYRKCLQLRSAKISEISSGKTVTLVSKDVREFENFLITLQDACVGIVHIFVFTYLMYTYVGIAALISVAVMLLFIPFQRLPLAGV
;
A
#
# COMPACT_ATOMS: atom_id res chain seq x y z
N MET A 1 2.82 -18.66 -8.60
CA MET A 1 3.44 -17.44 -8.06
C MET A 1 3.20 -17.43 -6.55
N THR A 2 4.13 -18.02 -5.81
CA THR A 2 3.95 -18.43 -4.40
C THR A 2 4.39 -17.33 -3.44
N LEU A 3 3.81 -17.29 -2.24
CA LEU A 3 4.11 -16.36 -1.14
C LEU A 3 5.62 -16.16 -0.87
N GLN A 4 6.44 -17.17 -1.17
CA GLN A 4 7.90 -17.08 -1.11
C GLN A 4 8.53 -16.17 -2.17
N GLU A 5 7.98 -16.07 -3.39
CA GLU A 5 8.47 -15.14 -4.42
C GLU A 5 8.16 -13.70 -4.03
N ILE A 6 7.03 -13.44 -3.36
CA ILE A 6 6.66 -12.10 -2.87
C ILE A 6 7.54 -11.71 -1.67
N ILE A 7 7.83 -12.64 -0.76
CA ILE A 7 8.78 -12.42 0.36
C ILE A 7 10.22 -12.29 -0.14
N PHE A 8 10.60 -13.03 -1.18
CA PHE A 8 11.91 -12.96 -1.84
C PHE A 8 12.07 -11.64 -2.61
N TYR A 9 11.04 -11.18 -3.34
CA TYR A 9 11.03 -9.87 -4.00
C TYR A 9 11.02 -8.71 -3.00
N ALA A 10 10.28 -8.83 -1.89
CA ALA A 10 10.31 -7.84 -0.81
C ALA A 10 11.67 -7.79 -0.09
N ARG A 11 12.37 -8.93 0.07
CA ARG A 11 13.73 -8.99 0.62
C ARG A 11 14.81 -8.48 -0.35
N LEU A 12 14.69 -8.75 -1.65
CA LEU A 12 15.68 -8.34 -2.65
C LEU A 12 15.58 -6.87 -3.06
N LYS A 13 14.39 -6.27 -3.02
CA LYS A 13 14.16 -4.92 -3.58
C LYS A 13 14.14 -3.79 -2.56
N PHE A 14 14.16 -4.10 -1.25
CA PHE A 14 14.18 -3.11 -0.16
C PHE A 14 15.40 -3.16 0.76
N ASN A 15 16.33 -4.10 0.56
CA ASN A 15 17.63 -4.08 1.23
C ASN A 15 18.63 -3.17 0.51
N ALA A 16 18.30 -1.87 0.41
CA ALA A 16 19.18 -0.84 -0.14
C ALA A 16 20.16 -0.27 0.91
N ASN A 17 20.53 -1.08 1.91
CA ASN A 17 21.60 -0.76 2.87
C ASN A 17 22.72 -1.82 2.90
N SER A 18 22.62 -2.90 2.13
CA SER A 18 23.65 -3.97 2.11
C SER A 18 24.78 -3.76 1.08
N ILE A 19 24.74 -2.76 0.22
CA ILE A 19 25.76 -2.57 -0.85
C ILE A 19 27.02 -1.84 -0.33
N THR A 20 26.97 -1.23 0.85
CA THR A 20 28.16 -0.60 1.47
C THR A 20 29.15 -1.62 2.05
N TYR A 21 28.70 -2.84 2.39
CA TYR A 21 29.59 -3.90 2.89
C TYR A 21 30.18 -4.79 1.79
N GLN A 22 29.49 -4.94 0.65
CA GLN A 22 30.01 -5.68 -0.52
C GLN A 22 30.99 -4.83 -1.35
N SER A 23 30.84 -3.51 -1.38
CA SER A 23 31.80 -2.62 -2.06
C SER A 23 33.14 -2.50 -1.34
N LEU A 24 33.19 -2.56 0.01
CA LEU A 24 34.45 -2.61 0.75
C LEU A 24 35.20 -3.94 0.64
N ARG A 25 34.49 -5.05 0.40
CA ARG A 25 35.13 -6.36 0.18
C ARG A 25 35.71 -6.49 -1.23
N ILE A 26 35.12 -5.82 -2.22
CA ILE A 26 35.67 -5.74 -3.59
C ILE A 26 36.82 -4.72 -3.66
N TYR A 27 36.76 -3.62 -2.92
CA TYR A 27 37.86 -2.64 -2.86
C TYR A 27 39.14 -3.23 -2.25
N ASN A 28 39.03 -4.09 -1.23
CA ASN A 28 40.17 -4.77 -0.61
C ASN A 28 40.68 -6.01 -1.38
N VAL A 29 39.87 -6.58 -2.28
CA VAL A 29 40.32 -7.69 -3.16
C VAL A 29 41.00 -7.15 -4.43
N VAL A 30 40.63 -5.96 -4.89
CA VAL A 30 41.22 -5.34 -6.10
C VAL A 30 42.53 -4.59 -5.82
N GLN A 31 42.80 -4.19 -4.58
CA GLN A 31 44.11 -3.65 -4.16
C GLN A 31 45.21 -4.73 -3.99
N GLY A 32 44.88 -6.02 -4.12
CA GLY A 32 45.80 -7.14 -3.90
C GLY A 32 46.51 -7.71 -5.14
N SER A 33 46.16 -7.28 -6.37
CA SER A 33 46.86 -7.75 -7.58
C SER A 33 47.47 -6.57 -8.33
N GLY A 34 48.78 -6.39 -8.16
CA GLY A 34 49.54 -5.37 -8.87
C GLY A 34 49.53 -5.59 -10.38
N SER A 35 49.21 -4.55 -11.15
CA SER A 35 49.95 -4.09 -12.34
C SER A 35 49.29 -2.84 -12.97
N PRO A 36 50.08 -1.92 -13.59
CA PRO A 36 49.65 -0.55 -13.90
C PRO A 36 49.30 -0.33 -15.39
N MET A 37 48.31 0.53 -15.69
CA MET A 37 48.11 1.34 -16.93
C MET A 37 46.62 1.74 -17.02
N ARG A 38 46.16 2.95 -17.41
CA ARG A 38 46.72 4.07 -18.18
C ARG A 38 46.05 5.39 -17.71
N THR A 39 46.83 6.28 -17.12
CA THR A 39 46.45 7.65 -16.68
C THR A 39 46.63 8.67 -17.82
N ARG A 40 45.72 8.70 -18.80
CA ARG A 40 45.75 9.76 -19.84
C ARG A 40 44.42 10.38 -20.25
N THR A 41 43.31 9.98 -19.63
CA THR A 41 41.98 10.50 -19.98
C THR A 41 41.40 11.46 -18.92
N LEU A 42 41.90 11.41 -17.67
CA LEU A 42 41.38 12.26 -16.58
C LEU A 42 41.97 13.68 -16.52
N SER A 43 43.16 13.92 -17.08
CA SER A 43 43.82 15.23 -17.03
C SER A 43 43.32 16.22 -18.10
N LYS A 44 42.54 15.76 -19.08
CA LYS A 44 41.96 16.62 -20.14
C LYS A 44 40.57 17.16 -19.80
N ILE A 45 39.86 16.53 -18.86
CA ILE A 45 38.50 16.95 -18.45
C ILE A 45 38.55 18.03 -17.36
N LEU A 46 39.63 18.08 -16.57
CA LEU A 46 39.80 19.04 -15.47
C LEU A 46 40.36 20.42 -15.90
N ASN A 47 40.64 20.64 -17.18
CA ASN A 47 41.28 21.86 -17.69
C ASN A 47 40.42 22.63 -18.72
N ASP A 48 39.09 22.49 -18.69
CA ASP A 48 38.21 23.26 -19.58
C ASP A 48 38.03 24.72 -19.09
N PRO A 49 38.46 25.74 -19.85
CA PRO A 49 38.40 27.16 -19.45
C PRO A 49 36.99 27.73 -19.31
N ALA A 50 35.95 27.04 -19.81
CA ALA A 50 34.57 27.56 -19.80
C ALA A 50 33.93 27.59 -18.40
N LEU A 51 34.43 26.82 -17.43
CA LEU A 51 33.88 26.80 -16.06
C LEU A 51 34.51 27.84 -15.10
N ASN A 52 35.59 28.51 -15.50
CA ASN A 52 36.36 29.36 -14.58
C ASN A 52 35.99 30.86 -14.65
N ASN A 53 35.16 31.26 -15.62
CA ASN A 53 34.82 32.68 -15.84
C ASN A 53 33.56 33.16 -15.08
N ASP A 54 32.68 32.26 -14.62
CA ASP A 54 31.47 32.67 -13.90
C ASP A 54 31.69 32.83 -12.39
N ALA A 55 32.83 32.36 -11.85
CA ALA A 55 33.18 32.52 -10.43
C ALA A 55 33.76 33.90 -10.09
N HIS A 56 34.20 34.67 -11.08
CA HIS A 56 34.88 35.96 -10.85
C HIS A 56 33.94 37.18 -10.82
N SER A 57 32.65 37.06 -11.13
CA SER A 57 31.72 38.21 -11.19
C SER A 57 30.99 38.52 -9.88
N TYR A 58 31.02 37.63 -8.88
CA TYR A 58 30.32 37.83 -7.60
C TYR A 58 31.21 38.31 -6.43
N ALA A 59 32.52 38.51 -6.65
CA ALA A 59 33.48 38.89 -5.61
C ALA A 59 33.82 40.40 -5.59
N LYS A 60 32.84 41.29 -5.80
CA LYS A 60 33.01 42.73 -5.59
C LYS A 60 31.84 43.33 -4.79
N SER A 61 31.96 43.32 -3.47
CA SER A 61 31.34 44.31 -2.59
C SER A 61 32.28 44.58 -1.40
N PRO A 62 32.55 45.85 -1.02
CA PRO A 62 33.67 46.20 -0.15
C PRO A 62 33.22 46.35 1.31
N ALA A 63 33.87 45.64 2.23
CA ALA A 63 33.89 46.04 3.64
C ALA A 63 35.10 45.46 4.39
N ALA A 64 35.77 46.36 5.10
CA ALA A 64 36.66 46.14 6.24
C ALA A 64 38.08 45.61 5.99
N HIS A 65 39.00 46.58 5.86
CA HIS A 65 40.29 46.58 6.56
C HIS A 65 40.12 46.09 8.00
N THR A 66 40.90 45.11 8.44
CA THR A 66 41.52 45.12 9.78
C THR A 66 42.63 44.08 9.91
N ASP A 67 43.56 44.41 10.79
CA ASP A 67 44.93 43.91 10.94
C ASP A 67 45.13 42.43 11.27
N ASP A 68 46.30 41.96 10.83
CA ASP A 68 46.98 40.77 11.32
C ASP A 68 47.14 40.77 12.84
N LYS A 69 46.35 39.95 13.53
CA LYS A 69 46.77 38.99 14.59
C LYS A 69 45.58 38.57 15.44
N LYS A 70 45.47 37.24 15.63
CA LYS A 70 44.54 36.49 16.49
C LYS A 70 43.18 36.18 15.88
N LEU A 71 43.06 34.99 15.26
CA LEU A 71 41.82 34.22 15.35
C LEU A 71 42.10 32.73 15.15
N ASN A 72 42.42 32.05 16.26
CA ASN A 72 42.50 30.59 16.30
C ASN A 72 41.08 30.06 16.54
N VAL A 73 40.25 30.00 15.49
CA VAL A 73 38.91 29.40 15.54
C VAL A 73 38.98 28.06 14.82
N PRO A 74 38.58 26.95 15.47
CA PRO A 74 38.71 25.63 14.88
C PRO A 74 37.86 25.52 13.61
N VAL A 75 38.46 25.04 12.51
CA VAL A 75 37.89 24.87 11.16
C VAL A 75 36.51 24.18 11.14
N ARG A 76 36.16 23.41 12.18
CA ARG A 76 34.81 22.83 12.36
C ARG A 76 33.69 23.86 12.57
N GLN A 77 33.96 25.02 13.15
CA GLN A 77 32.96 26.06 13.39
C GLN A 77 32.60 26.80 12.09
N LEU A 78 33.61 27.14 11.28
CA LEU A 78 33.43 27.73 9.94
C LEU A 78 32.78 26.74 8.95
N LEU A 79 33.08 25.44 9.08
CA LEU A 79 32.38 24.40 8.31
C LEU A 79 30.91 24.25 8.71
N ASN A 80 30.58 24.32 10.02
CA ASN A 80 29.19 24.21 10.45
C ASN A 80 28.37 25.43 10.03
N GLU A 81 28.89 26.65 10.16
CA GLU A 81 28.20 27.87 9.71
C GLU A 81 27.95 27.86 8.20
N ASN A 82 28.95 27.43 7.41
CA ASN A 82 28.84 27.32 5.96
C ASN A 82 27.94 26.15 5.50
N VAL A 83 27.88 25.04 6.24
CA VAL A 83 26.95 23.94 5.92
C VAL A 83 25.51 24.32 6.28
N SER A 84 25.29 25.04 7.36
CA SER A 84 23.96 25.59 7.67
C SER A 84 23.53 26.61 6.63
N SER A 85 24.40 27.54 6.21
CA SER A 85 24.07 28.52 5.17
C SER A 85 23.85 27.86 3.81
N VAL A 86 24.65 26.87 3.39
CA VAL A 86 24.43 26.10 2.15
C VAL A 86 23.15 25.25 2.22
N SER A 87 22.82 24.69 3.38
CA SER A 87 21.54 23.98 3.57
C SER A 87 20.34 24.92 3.49
N VAL A 88 20.45 26.11 4.07
CA VAL A 88 19.42 27.17 4.07
C VAL A 88 19.24 27.74 2.67
N ILE A 89 20.33 27.96 1.93
CA ILE A 89 20.33 28.36 0.52
C ILE A 89 19.68 27.28 -0.34
N GLY A 90 19.97 25.99 -0.12
CA GLY A 90 19.33 24.88 -0.82
C GLY A 90 17.82 24.76 -0.55
N THR A 91 17.36 24.96 0.69
CA THR A 91 15.93 25.01 1.02
C THR A 91 15.24 26.25 0.47
N ASN A 92 15.89 27.42 0.47
CA ASN A 92 15.33 28.63 -0.11
C ASN A 92 15.28 28.55 -1.63
N GLN A 93 16.25 27.91 -2.27
CA GLN A 93 16.24 27.69 -3.72
C GLN A 93 15.23 26.62 -4.14
N TYR A 94 14.98 25.59 -3.32
CA TYR A 94 13.88 24.65 -3.51
C TYR A 94 12.51 25.31 -3.33
N ASN A 95 12.34 26.14 -2.29
CA ASN A 95 11.09 26.88 -2.08
C ASN A 95 10.87 27.91 -3.18
N PHE A 96 11.91 28.62 -3.60
CA PHE A 96 11.85 29.56 -4.72
C PHE A 96 11.53 28.84 -6.05
N TYR A 97 12.17 27.71 -6.36
CA TYR A 97 11.79 26.93 -7.54
C TYR A 97 10.37 26.39 -7.44
N ARG A 98 9.94 25.92 -6.27
CA ARG A 98 8.57 25.45 -6.04
C ARG A 98 7.54 26.56 -6.24
N ASP A 99 7.81 27.76 -5.72
CA ASP A 99 6.90 28.89 -5.73
C ASP A 99 6.92 29.60 -7.10
N SER A 100 8.08 29.75 -7.72
CA SER A 100 8.21 30.23 -9.11
C SER A 100 7.59 29.25 -10.11
N VAL A 101 7.74 27.93 -9.95
CA VAL A 101 7.08 26.93 -10.82
C VAL A 101 5.56 26.92 -10.60
N LYS A 102 5.08 27.15 -9.38
CA LYS A 102 3.64 27.36 -9.13
C LYS A 102 3.11 28.61 -9.84
N GLU A 103 3.85 29.71 -9.79
CA GLU A 103 3.45 30.97 -10.43
C GLU A 103 3.58 30.95 -11.96
N THR A 104 4.52 30.18 -12.53
CA THR A 104 4.75 30.15 -14.00
C THR A 104 4.13 28.98 -14.75
N MET A 105 3.80 27.85 -14.09
CA MET A 105 3.17 26.69 -14.78
C MET A 105 1.66 26.56 -14.57
N PHE A 106 1.05 27.30 -13.64
CA PHE A 106 -0.38 27.22 -13.37
C PHE A 106 -1.01 28.60 -13.46
N ASP A 107 -1.42 28.98 -14.67
CA ASP A 107 -2.44 30.00 -14.82
C ASP A 107 -3.76 29.41 -14.29
N ASP A 108 -4.14 29.78 -13.07
CA ASP A 108 -5.41 29.36 -12.43
C ASP A 108 -6.64 29.76 -13.26
N SER A 109 -6.50 30.69 -14.22
CA SER A 109 -7.56 31.06 -15.16
C SER A 109 -7.72 30.08 -16.33
N GLN A 110 -6.68 29.30 -16.65
CA GLN A 110 -6.66 28.32 -17.74
C GLN A 110 -7.21 26.95 -17.31
N TYR A 111 -7.18 26.63 -16.01
CA TYR A 111 -7.75 25.43 -15.42
C TYR A 111 -8.63 25.81 -14.22
N PRO A 112 -9.91 26.14 -14.41
CA PRO A 112 -10.78 26.47 -13.29
C PRO A 112 -10.77 25.30 -12.31
N PHE A 113 -10.51 25.55 -11.02
CA PHE A 113 -10.63 24.55 -9.98
C PHE A 113 -12.04 23.94 -10.07
N ILE A 114 -12.15 22.73 -10.62
CA ILE A 114 -13.42 22.03 -10.75
C ILE A 114 -13.96 21.81 -9.33
N THR A 115 -14.99 22.58 -8.97
CA THR A 115 -15.64 22.48 -7.68
C THR A 115 -16.56 21.25 -7.70
N ARG A 116 -15.99 20.11 -7.29
CA ARG A 116 -16.72 18.84 -7.27
C ARG A 116 -17.76 18.80 -6.14
N GLU A 117 -18.92 18.22 -6.44
CA GLU A 117 -19.96 17.94 -5.45
C GLU A 117 -19.43 17.05 -4.31
N ILE A 118 -19.99 17.24 -3.11
CA ILE A 118 -19.66 16.45 -1.91
C ILE A 118 -20.12 15.01 -2.11
N ASN A 119 -19.33 14.05 -1.65
CA ASN A 119 -19.67 12.64 -1.78
C ASN A 119 -20.93 12.29 -0.95
N PRO A 120 -21.96 11.67 -1.55
CA PRO A 120 -23.20 11.32 -0.83
C PRO A 120 -22.96 10.36 0.34
N LYS A 121 -21.85 9.61 0.33
CA LYS A 121 -21.43 8.75 1.44
C LYS A 121 -21.10 9.54 2.72
N GLU A 122 -20.77 10.83 2.65
CA GLU A 122 -20.48 11.64 3.85
C GLU A 122 -21.74 11.91 4.69
N HIS A 123 -22.91 11.96 4.07
CA HIS A 123 -24.19 12.21 4.73
C HIS A 123 -25.08 10.96 4.81
N ALA A 124 -24.55 9.79 4.46
CA ALA A 124 -25.31 8.55 4.40
C ALA A 124 -25.58 7.98 5.81
N ASN A 125 -26.86 7.72 6.10
CA ASN A 125 -27.26 6.98 7.30
C ASN A 125 -26.81 5.51 7.24
N ILE A 126 -26.78 4.82 8.39
CA ILE A 126 -26.36 3.42 8.50
C ILE A 126 -27.10 2.51 7.51
N PHE A 127 -28.42 2.69 7.39
CA PHE A 127 -29.22 1.92 6.41
C PHE A 127 -28.80 2.18 4.97
N SER A 128 -28.50 3.44 4.61
CA SER A 128 -28.02 3.81 3.27
C SER A 128 -26.64 3.24 2.97
N ILE A 129 -25.76 3.18 3.99
CA ILE A 129 -24.45 2.54 3.87
C ILE A 129 -24.61 1.02 3.69
N LEU A 130 -25.52 0.41 4.44
CA LEU A 130 -25.76 -1.04 4.44
C LEU A 130 -26.36 -1.53 3.12
N THR A 131 -27.30 -0.76 2.55
CA THR A 131 -27.96 -1.10 1.28
C THR A 131 -27.27 -0.51 0.05
N PHE A 132 -26.18 0.24 0.24
CA PHE A 132 -25.50 1.01 -0.81
C PHE A 132 -26.39 2.04 -1.51
N ALA A 133 -27.47 2.49 -0.87
CA ALA A 133 -28.39 3.46 -1.45
C ALA A 133 -27.71 4.78 -1.83
N PHE A 134 -26.61 5.17 -1.14
CA PHE A 134 -25.85 6.38 -1.48
C PHE A 134 -25.25 6.38 -2.90
N THR A 135 -25.09 5.22 -3.55
CA THR A 135 -24.59 5.16 -4.94
C THR A 135 -25.69 5.38 -5.97
N TRP A 136 -26.97 5.36 -5.56
CA TRP A 136 -28.12 5.43 -6.45
C TRP A 136 -28.08 6.67 -7.34
N ASP A 137 -27.71 7.83 -6.79
CA ASP A 137 -27.61 9.07 -7.57
C ASP A 137 -26.54 8.99 -8.66
N THR A 138 -25.42 8.31 -8.38
CA THR A 138 -24.35 8.09 -9.35
C THR A 138 -24.82 7.17 -10.48
N ILE A 139 -25.51 6.07 -10.13
CA ILE A 139 -26.05 5.11 -11.09
C ILE A 139 -27.10 5.79 -11.97
N LYS A 140 -27.99 6.59 -11.38
CA LYS A 140 -29.03 7.33 -12.12
C LYS A 140 -28.44 8.39 -13.06
N LYS A 141 -27.39 9.11 -12.62
CA LYS A 141 -26.64 10.04 -13.48
C LYS A 141 -26.02 9.30 -14.67
N GLY A 142 -25.29 8.20 -14.42
CA GLY A 142 -24.63 7.38 -15.44
C GLY A 142 -25.60 6.66 -16.40
N TYR A 143 -26.80 6.30 -15.95
CA TYR A 143 -27.84 5.73 -16.82
C TYR A 143 -28.41 6.75 -17.82
N ARG A 144 -28.46 8.03 -17.42
CA ARG A 144 -29.05 9.10 -18.25
C ARG A 144 -28.04 9.77 -19.17
N LYS A 145 -26.78 9.87 -18.75
CA LYS A 145 -25.71 10.57 -19.46
C LYS A 145 -24.36 9.96 -19.09
N ASP A 146 -23.42 10.00 -20.03
CA ASP A 146 -22.04 9.61 -19.78
C ASP A 146 -21.43 10.39 -18.60
N ILE A 147 -20.73 9.66 -17.74
CA ILE A 147 -20.06 10.23 -16.57
C ILE A 147 -18.75 10.88 -17.04
N ASN A 148 -18.76 12.20 -17.10
CA ASN A 148 -17.57 13.01 -17.34
C ASN A 148 -16.82 13.32 -16.04
N GLU A 149 -15.56 13.74 -16.14
CA GLU A 149 -14.70 14.07 -14.99
C GLU A 149 -15.31 15.15 -14.07
N ASP A 150 -16.08 16.07 -14.64
CA ASP A 150 -16.80 17.14 -13.91
C ASP A 150 -17.96 16.61 -13.06
N ASN A 151 -18.54 15.46 -13.44
CA ASN A 151 -19.71 14.87 -12.79
C ASN A 151 -19.35 13.86 -11.70
N ILE A 152 -18.06 13.75 -11.35
CA ILE A 152 -17.56 12.85 -10.32
C ILE A 152 -17.50 13.58 -8.98
N TYR A 153 -17.98 12.92 -7.92
CA TYR A 153 -17.92 13.43 -6.56
C TYR A 153 -16.48 13.62 -6.07
N LYS A 154 -16.32 14.56 -5.12
CA LYS A 154 -15.08 14.71 -4.36
C LYS A 154 -14.74 13.42 -3.62
N THR A 155 -13.44 13.14 -3.47
CA THR A 155 -12.96 12.04 -2.61
C THR A 155 -13.31 12.34 -1.15
N LEU A 156 -13.59 11.29 -0.37
CA LEU A 156 -13.82 11.49 1.07
C LEU A 156 -12.51 11.96 1.71
N LYS A 157 -12.58 12.82 2.73
CA LYS A 157 -11.39 13.32 3.45
C LYS A 157 -10.48 12.20 3.97
N LYS A 158 -11.06 11.06 4.36
CA LYS A 158 -10.33 9.85 4.80
C LYS A 158 -9.56 9.13 3.70
N HIS A 159 -9.75 9.51 2.45
CA HIS A 159 -9.07 8.97 1.25
C HIS A 159 -8.10 9.99 0.64
N ASP A 160 -7.86 11.11 1.31
CA ASP A 160 -6.94 12.13 0.85
C ASP A 160 -5.50 11.58 0.80
N SER A 161 -4.86 11.75 -0.36
CA SER A 161 -3.54 11.20 -0.64
C SER A 161 -2.45 11.85 0.18
N ASN A 162 -2.56 13.15 0.48
CA ASN A 162 -1.58 13.86 1.28
C ASN A 162 -1.65 13.38 2.72
N ILE A 163 -2.85 13.33 3.31
CA ILE A 163 -3.04 12.86 4.70
C ILE A 163 -2.50 11.44 4.87
N LEU A 164 -2.79 10.55 3.93
CA LEU A 164 -2.36 9.15 4.01
C LEU A 164 -0.84 9.00 3.79
N ALA A 165 -0.26 9.73 2.84
CA ALA A 165 1.17 9.71 2.58
C ALA A 165 1.98 10.32 3.73
N ASP A 166 1.50 11.42 4.33
CA ASP A 166 2.13 12.10 5.46
C ASP A 166 2.24 11.15 6.66
N LYS A 167 1.16 10.42 6.98
CA LYS A 167 1.15 9.40 8.04
C LYS A 167 2.20 8.31 7.81
N LEU A 168 2.29 7.81 6.58
CA LEU A 168 3.27 6.79 6.20
C LEU A 168 4.70 7.32 6.28
N GLU A 169 4.93 8.56 5.83
CA GLU A 169 6.23 9.20 5.85
C GLU A 169 6.70 9.53 7.27
N GLU A 170 5.79 9.94 8.15
CA GLU A 170 6.07 10.19 9.57
C GLU A 170 6.53 8.90 10.26
N GLU A 171 5.79 7.81 10.10
CA GLU A 171 6.17 6.51 10.66
C GLU A 171 7.45 5.95 10.03
N TRP A 172 7.68 6.20 8.73
CA TRP A 172 8.95 5.88 8.09
C TRP A 172 10.14 6.61 8.75
N LYS A 173 10.00 7.92 9.00
CA LYS A 173 11.03 8.73 9.67
C LYS A 173 11.29 8.26 11.09
N LYS A 174 10.25 7.87 11.83
CA LYS A 174 10.40 7.32 13.20
C LYS A 174 11.15 5.99 13.17
N GLU A 175 10.77 5.06 12.30
CA GLU A 175 11.40 3.74 12.22
C GLU A 175 12.86 3.84 11.76
N SER A 176 13.14 4.70 10.78
CA SER A 176 14.48 4.91 10.22
C SER A 176 15.52 5.41 11.24
N LYS A 177 15.08 6.00 12.36
CA LYS A 177 15.99 6.44 13.44
C LYS A 177 16.43 5.29 14.35
N VAL A 178 15.64 4.22 14.41
CA VAL A 178 15.86 3.12 15.36
C VAL A 178 16.46 1.91 14.65
N ARG A 179 15.93 1.57 13.46
CA ARG A 179 16.33 0.38 12.67
C ARG A 179 16.11 0.63 11.17
N GLU A 180 16.51 -0.34 10.36
CA GLU A 180 16.21 -0.32 8.92
C GLU A 180 14.70 -0.41 8.68
N PRO A 181 14.09 0.63 8.09
CA PRO A 181 12.66 0.69 7.89
C PRO A 181 12.22 -0.27 6.77
N THR A 182 11.21 -1.09 7.05
CA THR A 182 10.57 -1.94 6.03
C THR A 182 9.15 -1.45 5.77
N ILE A 183 8.76 -1.32 4.50
CA ILE A 183 7.41 -0.87 4.11
C ILE A 183 6.32 -1.70 4.80
N PHE A 184 6.46 -3.03 4.80
CA PHE A 184 5.50 -3.93 5.43
C PHE A 184 5.26 -3.59 6.92
N LYS A 185 6.32 -3.30 7.67
CA LYS A 185 6.22 -2.96 9.09
C LYS A 185 5.53 -1.61 9.30
N ILE A 186 5.80 -0.64 8.44
CA ILE A 186 5.21 0.69 8.52
C ILE A 186 3.72 0.63 8.15
N LEU A 187 3.36 -0.13 7.11
CA LEU A 187 1.97 -0.43 6.79
C LEU A 187 1.24 -1.10 7.95
N LEU A 188 1.90 -2.06 8.61
CA LEU A 188 1.33 -2.73 9.79
C LEU A 188 1.14 -1.77 10.97
N LYS A 189 2.03 -0.80 11.17
CA LYS A 189 1.86 0.24 12.20
C LYS A 189 0.72 1.20 11.88
N VAL A 190 0.60 1.65 10.64
CA VAL A 190 -0.40 2.65 10.23
C VAL A 190 -1.80 2.04 10.07
N PHE A 191 -1.91 0.89 9.39
CA PHE A 191 -3.19 0.28 9.03
C PHE A 191 -3.49 -1.02 9.80
N GLY A 192 -2.49 -1.63 10.45
CA GLY A 192 -2.64 -2.96 11.04
C GLY A 192 -3.71 -3.04 12.13
N LYS A 193 -3.85 -2.02 13.00
CA LYS A 193 -4.92 -2.02 14.02
C LYS A 193 -6.30 -2.14 13.39
N GLN A 194 -6.58 -1.35 12.34
CA GLN A 194 -7.86 -1.39 11.66
C GLN A 194 -8.03 -2.66 10.82
N TYR A 195 -6.95 -3.14 10.18
CA TYR A 195 -6.95 -4.39 9.41
C TYR A 195 -7.25 -5.62 10.29
N PHE A 196 -6.55 -5.79 11.41
CA PHE A 196 -6.81 -6.88 12.34
C PHE A 196 -8.18 -6.76 13.03
N ALA A 197 -8.65 -5.55 13.31
CA ALA A 197 -10.00 -5.35 13.83
C ALA A 197 -11.06 -5.86 12.83
N PHE A 198 -10.92 -5.57 11.54
CA PHE A 198 -11.80 -6.15 10.51
C PHE A 198 -11.72 -7.67 10.49
N GLY A 199 -10.51 -8.24 10.59
CA GLY A 199 -10.34 -9.68 10.67
C GLY A 199 -11.02 -10.34 11.86
N LEU A 200 -10.93 -9.71 13.04
CA LEU A 200 -11.58 -10.19 14.24
C LEU A 200 -13.11 -10.09 14.12
N ILE A 201 -13.64 -8.98 13.61
CA ILE A 201 -15.07 -8.79 13.35
C ILE A 201 -15.57 -9.86 12.36
N GLN A 202 -14.81 -10.11 11.29
CA GLN A 202 -15.11 -11.18 10.33
C GLN A 202 -15.20 -12.54 11.00
N LEU A 203 -14.23 -12.89 11.85
CA LEU A 203 -14.24 -14.14 12.57
C LEU A 203 -15.45 -14.26 13.51
N LEU A 204 -15.75 -13.20 14.27
CA LEU A 204 -16.80 -13.19 15.29
C LEU A 204 -18.21 -13.16 14.71
N PHE A 205 -18.45 -12.51 13.57
CA PHE A 205 -19.79 -12.42 12.97
C PHE A 205 -20.03 -13.46 11.89
N LYS A 206 -19.07 -13.69 10.98
CA LYS A 206 -19.27 -14.58 9.83
C LYS A 206 -19.34 -16.05 10.26
N THR A 207 -18.46 -16.47 11.16
CA THR A 207 -18.36 -17.86 11.61
C THR A 207 -19.66 -18.36 12.24
N PRO A 208 -20.19 -17.76 13.34
CA PRO A 208 -21.40 -18.27 13.98
C PRO A 208 -22.62 -18.15 13.08
N THR A 209 -22.75 -17.06 12.30
CA THR A 209 -23.89 -16.88 11.37
C THR A 209 -23.88 -17.95 10.29
N THR A 210 -22.71 -18.33 9.78
CA THR A 210 -22.58 -19.40 8.78
C THR A 210 -22.92 -20.76 9.37
N ILE A 211 -22.44 -21.05 10.59
CA ILE A 211 -22.76 -22.30 11.30
C ILE A 211 -24.27 -22.38 11.57
N LEU A 212 -24.87 -21.31 12.10
CA LEU A 212 -26.30 -21.24 12.39
C LEU A 212 -27.12 -21.51 11.13
N ARG A 213 -26.79 -20.85 10.01
CA ARG A 213 -27.45 -21.08 8.72
C ARG A 213 -27.33 -22.54 8.26
N THR A 214 -26.16 -23.16 8.43
CA THR A 214 -25.94 -24.57 8.08
C THR A 214 -26.73 -25.52 8.98
N ILE A 215 -26.81 -25.28 10.29
CA ILE A 215 -27.60 -26.09 11.23
C ILE A 215 -29.10 -25.96 10.93
N VAL A 216 -29.59 -24.74 10.65
CA VAL A 216 -30.99 -24.54 10.27
C VAL A 216 -31.31 -25.27 8.97
N LEU A 217 -30.42 -25.21 7.97
CA LEU A 217 -30.58 -25.99 6.73
C LEU A 217 -30.62 -27.49 7.00
N GLN A 218 -29.76 -27.99 7.89
CA GLN A 218 -29.77 -29.39 8.29
C GLN A 218 -31.11 -29.79 8.93
N LYS A 219 -31.68 -28.98 9.82
CA LYS A 219 -32.99 -29.26 10.44
C LYS A 219 -34.13 -29.29 9.43
N ILE A 220 -34.09 -28.41 8.42
CA ILE A 220 -35.03 -28.46 7.29
C ILE A 220 -34.87 -29.78 6.51
N LEU A 221 -33.64 -30.21 6.23
CA LEU A 221 -33.38 -31.47 5.52
C LEU A 221 -33.87 -32.70 6.29
N VAL A 222 -33.73 -32.71 7.62
CA VAL A 222 -34.23 -33.80 8.47
C VAL A 222 -35.76 -33.90 8.41
N TYR A 223 -36.47 -32.77 8.45
CA TYR A 223 -37.94 -32.74 8.34
C TYR A 223 -38.45 -33.37 7.04
N TYR A 224 -37.74 -33.15 5.91
CA TYR A 224 -38.09 -33.77 4.63
C TYR A 224 -37.52 -35.18 4.45
N GLY A 225 -36.67 -35.65 5.36
CA GLY A 225 -36.07 -36.98 5.33
C GLY A 225 -37.05 -38.07 5.80
N LYS A 226 -36.67 -39.34 5.58
CA LYS A 226 -37.44 -40.50 6.08
C LYS A 226 -37.37 -40.68 7.61
N ASN A 227 -36.51 -39.92 8.28
CA ASN A 227 -36.34 -39.93 9.73
C ASN A 227 -37.22 -38.83 10.33
N VAL A 228 -38.50 -39.13 10.52
CA VAL A 228 -39.45 -38.23 11.16
C VAL A 228 -39.13 -38.18 12.65
N GLU A 229 -38.16 -37.35 13.03
CA GLU A 229 -38.13 -36.80 14.39
C GLU A 229 -39.42 -35.99 14.63
N ASN A 230 -39.77 -35.74 15.89
CA ASN A 230 -40.93 -34.95 16.35
C ASN A 230 -40.86 -33.45 15.94
N ILE A 231 -40.52 -33.15 14.68
CA ILE A 231 -40.50 -31.80 14.13
C ILE A 231 -41.87 -31.53 13.55
N THR A 232 -42.60 -30.61 14.18
CA THR A 232 -43.95 -30.23 13.73
C THR A 232 -43.86 -29.39 12.45
N GLN A 233 -44.92 -29.36 11.65
CA GLN A 233 -45.00 -28.46 10.48
C GLN A 233 -44.73 -26.99 10.84
N GLN A 234 -45.14 -26.56 12.03
CA GLN A 234 -44.84 -25.20 12.55
C GLN A 234 -43.35 -24.98 12.77
N ASP A 235 -42.62 -25.96 13.33
CA ASP A 235 -41.17 -25.90 13.53
C ASP A 235 -40.44 -25.79 12.19
N ALA A 236 -40.87 -26.56 11.18
CA ALA A 236 -40.33 -26.49 9.83
C ALA A 236 -40.51 -25.10 9.20
N LEU A 237 -41.66 -24.45 9.41
CA LEU A 237 -41.89 -23.07 8.98
C LEU A 237 -40.96 -22.08 9.70
N TYR A 238 -40.75 -22.24 11.02
CA TYR A 238 -39.80 -21.40 11.77
C TYR A 238 -38.36 -21.59 11.31
N TYR A 239 -37.92 -22.81 11.03
CA TYR A 239 -36.60 -23.06 10.44
C TYR A 239 -36.47 -22.45 9.04
N GLY A 240 -37.51 -22.57 8.20
CA GLY A 240 -37.54 -21.93 6.88
C GLY A 240 -37.38 -20.40 6.95
N LEU A 241 -38.17 -19.75 7.81
CA LEU A 241 -38.05 -18.31 8.06
C LEU A 241 -36.67 -17.93 8.62
N GLY A 242 -36.16 -18.71 9.58
CA GLY A 242 -34.83 -18.52 10.15
C GLY A 242 -33.72 -18.64 9.10
N PHE A 243 -33.83 -19.58 8.16
CA PHE A 243 -32.87 -19.76 7.07
C PHE A 243 -32.85 -18.54 6.13
N ILE A 244 -34.01 -18.03 5.75
CA ILE A 244 -34.14 -16.83 4.90
C ILE A 244 -33.52 -15.62 5.62
N LEU A 245 -33.88 -15.40 6.88
CA LEU A 245 -33.35 -14.27 7.67
C LEU A 245 -31.83 -14.36 7.85
N CYS A 246 -31.29 -15.53 8.20
CA CYS A 246 -29.85 -15.75 8.32
C CYS A 246 -29.14 -15.49 6.97
N THR A 247 -29.75 -15.90 5.86
CA THR A 247 -29.19 -15.70 4.52
C THR A 247 -29.14 -14.22 4.14
N ILE A 248 -30.21 -13.47 4.41
CA ILE A 248 -30.24 -12.01 4.17
C ILE A 248 -29.17 -11.31 5.00
N ILE A 249 -29.12 -11.60 6.32
CA ILE A 249 -28.15 -10.99 7.24
C ILE A 249 -26.72 -11.28 6.79
N LEU A 250 -26.40 -12.55 6.47
CA LEU A 250 -25.07 -12.94 6.04
C LEU A 250 -24.68 -12.31 4.70
N THR A 251 -25.63 -12.18 3.78
CA THR A 251 -25.40 -11.57 2.45
C THR A 251 -25.07 -10.09 2.60
N VAL A 252 -25.92 -9.36 3.30
CA VAL A 252 -25.72 -7.93 3.61
C VAL A 252 -24.37 -7.73 4.30
N TYR A 253 -24.11 -8.48 5.36
CA TYR A 253 -22.84 -8.42 6.09
C TYR A 253 -21.63 -8.68 5.18
N THR A 254 -21.68 -9.72 4.35
CA THR A 254 -20.55 -10.10 3.47
C THR A 254 -20.21 -9.00 2.47
N HIS A 255 -21.23 -8.38 1.85
CA HIS A 255 -21.00 -7.31 0.88
C HIS A 255 -20.54 -6.00 1.55
N THR A 256 -21.11 -5.63 2.69
CA THR A 256 -20.65 -4.46 3.45
C THR A 256 -19.21 -4.64 3.92
N TYR A 257 -18.88 -5.83 4.43
CA TYR A 257 -17.53 -6.18 4.85
C TYR A 257 -16.53 -6.09 3.69
N LEU A 258 -16.87 -6.67 2.53
CA LEU A 258 -16.03 -6.62 1.33
C LEU A 258 -15.72 -5.18 0.93
N LEU A 259 -16.72 -4.29 0.94
CA LEU A 259 -16.52 -2.89 0.60
C LEU A 259 -15.67 -2.14 1.64
N CYS A 260 -15.82 -2.44 2.93
CA CYS A 260 -14.93 -1.88 3.96
C CYS A 260 -13.47 -2.33 3.75
N LEU A 261 -13.26 -3.59 3.37
CA LEU A 261 -11.92 -4.14 3.15
C LEU A 261 -11.30 -3.61 1.85
N GLN A 262 -12.07 -3.47 0.77
CA GLN A 262 -11.65 -2.79 -0.46
C GLN A 262 -11.33 -1.31 -0.21
N GLU A 263 -12.13 -0.61 0.60
CA GLU A 263 -11.83 0.78 0.99
C GLU A 263 -10.50 0.89 1.74
N MET A 264 -10.17 -0.10 2.57
CA MET A 264 -8.86 -0.18 3.22
C MET A 264 -7.74 -0.43 2.21
N GLY A 265 -7.92 -1.39 1.30
CA GLY A 265 -6.98 -1.68 0.22
C GLY A 265 -6.65 -0.43 -0.60
N LEU A 266 -7.69 0.33 -0.97
CA LEU A 266 -7.54 1.59 -1.69
C LEU A 266 -6.71 2.62 -0.92
N LYS A 267 -6.95 2.79 0.39
CA LYS A 267 -6.16 3.71 1.23
C LYS A 267 -4.68 3.32 1.22
N ILE A 268 -4.38 2.04 1.37
CA ILE A 268 -3.00 1.52 1.33
C ILE A 268 -2.37 1.82 -0.02
N ARG A 269 -3.07 1.53 -1.13
CA ARG A 269 -2.60 1.79 -2.48
C ARG A 269 -2.31 3.28 -2.71
N VAL A 270 -3.26 4.16 -2.41
CA VAL A 270 -3.10 5.62 -2.57
C VAL A 270 -1.88 6.11 -1.80
N ALA A 271 -1.75 5.67 -0.54
CA ALA A 271 -0.65 6.09 0.31
C ALA A 271 0.72 5.61 -0.19
N LEU A 272 0.80 4.36 -0.66
CA LEU A 272 2.02 3.80 -1.24
C LEU A 272 2.41 4.51 -2.54
N CYS A 273 1.45 4.72 -3.46
CA CYS A 273 1.69 5.44 -4.71
C CYS A 273 2.20 6.86 -4.45
N SER A 274 1.57 7.59 -3.53
CA SER A 274 1.98 8.94 -3.16
C SER A 274 3.35 8.97 -2.49
N LEU A 275 3.66 8.01 -1.61
CA LEU A 275 4.98 7.89 -1.00
C LEU A 275 6.07 7.59 -2.04
N ILE A 276 5.83 6.64 -2.94
CA ILE A 276 6.75 6.31 -4.04
C ILE A 276 6.99 7.54 -4.91
N TYR A 277 5.93 8.25 -5.30
CA TYR A 277 6.02 9.45 -6.12
C TYR A 277 6.87 10.55 -5.45
N ARG A 278 6.62 10.84 -4.16
CA ARG A 278 7.44 11.80 -3.38
C ARG A 278 8.91 11.38 -3.31
N LYS A 279 9.18 10.08 -3.14
CA LYS A 279 10.56 9.57 -3.12
C LYS A 279 11.23 9.71 -4.47
N CYS A 280 10.54 9.42 -5.57
CA CYS A 280 11.07 9.63 -6.92
C CYS A 280 11.48 11.08 -7.16
N LEU A 281 10.69 12.06 -6.71
CA LEU A 281 11.00 13.49 -6.85
C LEU A 281 12.20 13.96 -6.00
N GLN A 282 12.52 13.26 -4.91
CA GLN A 282 13.62 13.60 -4.00
C GLN A 282 14.95 12.94 -4.40
N LEU A 283 14.96 12.00 -5.35
CA LEU A 283 16.16 11.30 -5.77
C LEU A 283 17.03 12.20 -6.68
N ARG A 284 18.36 12.10 -6.53
CA ARG A 284 19.29 12.78 -7.44
C ARG A 284 19.24 12.12 -8.82
N SER A 285 19.38 12.92 -9.87
CA SER A 285 19.28 12.48 -11.29
C SER A 285 20.12 11.23 -11.61
N ALA A 286 21.34 11.13 -11.07
CA ALA A 286 22.22 9.97 -11.27
C ALA A 286 21.68 8.63 -10.72
N LYS A 287 20.88 8.66 -9.63
CA LYS A 287 20.21 7.45 -9.10
C LYS A 287 18.89 7.17 -9.82
N ILE A 288 18.25 8.20 -10.35
CA ILE A 288 17.04 8.05 -11.16
C ILE A 288 17.39 7.42 -12.51
N SER A 289 18.52 7.77 -13.13
CA SER A 289 18.95 7.16 -14.40
C SER A 289 19.29 5.67 -14.27
N GLU A 290 19.77 5.21 -13.10
CA GLU A 290 19.95 3.79 -12.80
C GLU A 290 18.62 3.04 -12.60
N ILE A 291 17.60 3.72 -12.08
CA ILE A 291 16.25 3.17 -11.91
C ILE A 291 15.47 3.42 -13.20
N SER A 292 15.45 2.43 -14.11
CA SER A 292 14.62 2.49 -15.33
C SER A 292 13.21 2.98 -15.01
N SER A 293 12.79 4.08 -15.65
CA SER A 293 11.47 4.70 -15.47
C SER A 293 10.33 3.68 -15.62
N GLY A 294 10.48 2.71 -16.53
CA GLY A 294 9.55 1.59 -16.72
C GLY A 294 9.41 0.66 -15.50
N LYS A 295 10.47 0.46 -14.71
CA LYS A 295 10.41 -0.32 -13.47
C LYS A 295 9.56 0.38 -12.40
N THR A 296 9.65 1.70 -12.30
CA THR A 296 8.83 2.50 -11.37
C THR A 296 7.36 2.50 -11.76
N VAL A 297 7.07 2.67 -13.05
CA VAL A 297 5.69 2.60 -13.57
C VAL A 297 5.10 1.22 -13.31
N THR A 298 5.86 0.14 -13.53
CA THR A 298 5.42 -1.23 -13.26
C THR A 298 5.15 -1.45 -11.77
N LEU A 299 6.03 -0.95 -10.90
CA LEU A 299 5.86 -1.03 -9.45
C LEU A 299 4.52 -0.40 -9.01
N VAL A 300 4.24 0.83 -9.46
CA VAL A 300 3.05 1.59 -9.08
C VAL A 300 1.76 1.00 -9.68
N SER A 301 1.81 0.55 -10.94
CA SER A 301 0.63 0.08 -11.67
C SER A 301 0.26 -1.38 -11.40
N LYS A 302 1.26 -2.26 -11.25
CA LYS A 302 1.07 -3.70 -11.09
C LYS A 302 1.33 -4.16 -9.66
N ASP A 303 2.54 -3.92 -9.14
CA ASP A 303 2.95 -4.52 -7.87
C ASP A 303 2.12 -4.00 -6.68
N VAL A 304 1.82 -2.69 -6.65
CA VAL A 304 0.97 -2.11 -5.59
C VAL A 304 -0.47 -2.62 -5.67
N ARG A 305 -1.03 -2.79 -6.88
CA ARG A 305 -2.38 -3.33 -7.07
C ARG A 305 -2.46 -4.79 -6.65
N GLU A 306 -1.45 -5.58 -6.98
CA GLU A 306 -1.40 -6.98 -6.57
C GLU A 306 -1.26 -7.11 -5.04
N PHE A 307 -0.46 -6.24 -4.43
CA PHE A 307 -0.33 -6.18 -2.98
C PHE A 307 -1.66 -5.81 -2.29
N GLU A 308 -2.43 -4.88 -2.84
CA GLU A 308 -3.79 -4.56 -2.38
C GLU A 308 -4.69 -5.81 -2.40
N ASN A 309 -4.76 -6.51 -3.53
CA ASN A 309 -5.54 -7.74 -3.69
C ASN A 309 -5.09 -8.83 -2.71
N PHE A 310 -3.78 -8.96 -2.51
CA PHE A 310 -3.19 -9.91 -1.58
C PHE A 310 -3.67 -9.66 -0.14
N LEU A 311 -3.69 -8.40 0.32
CA LEU A 311 -4.16 -8.06 1.67
C LEU A 311 -5.64 -8.39 1.87
N ILE A 312 -6.48 -8.16 0.85
CA ILE A 312 -7.90 -8.51 0.89
C ILE A 312 -8.05 -10.04 0.99
N THR A 313 -7.35 -10.77 0.13
CA THR A 313 -7.41 -12.24 0.05
C THR A 313 -6.86 -12.92 1.30
N LEU A 314 -5.79 -12.37 1.89
CA LEU A 314 -5.15 -12.90 3.10
C LEU A 314 -6.14 -13.00 4.27
N GLN A 315 -6.99 -11.98 4.42
CA GLN A 315 -7.95 -11.92 5.52
C GLN A 315 -9.03 -13.00 5.38
N ASP A 316 -9.55 -13.20 4.17
CA ASP A 316 -10.51 -14.27 3.87
C ASP A 316 -9.88 -15.65 3.98
N ALA A 317 -8.60 -15.81 3.58
CA ALA A 317 -7.87 -17.07 3.74
C ALA A 317 -7.71 -17.46 5.22
N CYS A 318 -7.38 -16.50 6.10
CA CYS A 318 -7.26 -16.75 7.54
C CYS A 318 -8.58 -17.26 8.15
N VAL A 319 -9.70 -16.64 7.79
CA VAL A 319 -11.03 -17.07 8.26
C VAL A 319 -11.43 -18.41 7.62
N GLY A 320 -11.07 -18.63 6.36
CA GLY A 320 -11.29 -19.90 5.65
C GLY A 320 -10.61 -21.08 6.35
N ILE A 321 -9.40 -20.90 6.88
CA ILE A 321 -8.71 -21.93 7.66
C ILE A 321 -9.54 -22.31 8.90
N VAL A 322 -10.06 -21.33 9.63
CA VAL A 322 -10.92 -21.60 10.80
C VAL A 322 -12.20 -22.34 10.39
N HIS A 323 -12.84 -21.92 9.29
CA HIS A 323 -14.02 -22.60 8.77
C HIS A 323 -13.73 -24.07 8.40
N ILE A 324 -12.59 -24.37 7.79
CA ILE A 324 -12.20 -25.76 7.48
C ILE A 324 -12.20 -26.59 8.75
N PHE A 325 -11.56 -26.14 9.83
CA PHE A 325 -11.55 -26.89 11.10
C PHE A 325 -12.94 -27.06 11.70
N VAL A 326 -13.73 -25.99 11.74
CA VAL A 326 -15.09 -26.01 12.32
C VAL A 326 -16.02 -26.95 11.55
N PHE A 327 -16.06 -26.85 10.22
CA PHE A 327 -16.93 -27.70 9.41
C PHE A 327 -16.43 -29.15 9.36
N THR A 328 -15.11 -29.38 9.41
CA THR A 328 -14.56 -30.73 9.54
C THR A 328 -14.98 -31.37 10.86
N TYR A 329 -14.88 -30.64 11.97
CA TYR A 329 -15.35 -31.12 13.27
C TYR A 329 -16.85 -31.44 13.25
N LEU A 330 -17.67 -30.54 12.70
CA LEU A 330 -19.11 -30.76 12.59
C LEU A 330 -19.44 -31.97 11.70
N MET A 331 -18.74 -32.16 10.58
CA MET A 331 -18.94 -33.34 9.73
C MET A 331 -18.48 -34.63 10.39
N TYR A 332 -17.38 -34.58 11.16
CA TYR A 332 -16.89 -35.73 11.91
C TYR A 332 -17.91 -36.24 12.92
N THR A 333 -18.71 -35.37 13.56
CA THR A 333 -19.76 -35.81 14.49
C THR A 333 -20.92 -36.55 13.79
N TYR A 334 -21.13 -36.36 12.49
CA TYR A 334 -22.21 -37.03 11.74
C TYR A 334 -21.76 -38.27 10.97
N VAL A 335 -20.59 -38.22 10.33
CA VAL A 335 -20.13 -39.28 9.40
C VAL A 335 -18.79 -39.91 9.84
N GLY A 336 -18.24 -39.49 10.98
CA GLY A 336 -17.02 -40.04 11.55
C GLY A 336 -15.80 -39.86 10.65
N ILE A 337 -14.99 -40.92 10.52
CA ILE A 337 -13.70 -40.88 9.82
C ILE A 337 -13.82 -40.49 8.34
N ALA A 338 -14.98 -40.74 7.71
CA ALA A 338 -15.23 -40.37 6.32
C ALA A 338 -15.08 -38.86 6.07
N ALA A 339 -15.39 -38.02 7.07
CA ALA A 339 -15.18 -36.58 6.99
C ALA A 339 -13.70 -36.20 6.83
N LEU A 340 -12.79 -36.90 7.53
CA LEU A 340 -11.35 -36.65 7.44
C LEU A 340 -10.80 -37.06 6.08
N ILE A 341 -11.28 -38.17 5.51
CA ILE A 341 -10.91 -38.62 4.17
C ILE A 341 -11.30 -37.56 3.14
N SER A 342 -12.51 -36.99 3.24
CA SER A 342 -12.97 -35.91 2.35
C SER A 342 -12.06 -34.69 2.39
N VAL A 343 -11.67 -34.24 3.59
CA VAL A 343 -10.77 -33.10 3.78
C VAL A 343 -9.37 -33.40 3.26
N ALA A 344 -8.84 -34.60 3.51
CA ALA A 344 -7.55 -35.02 2.99
C ALA A 344 -7.52 -35.00 1.46
N VAL A 345 -8.57 -35.51 0.81
CA VAL A 345 -8.73 -35.44 -0.65
C VAL A 345 -8.79 -33.99 -1.12
N MET A 346 -9.59 -33.12 -0.50
CA MET A 346 -9.65 -31.70 -0.87
C MET A 346 -8.29 -30.99 -0.75
N LEU A 347 -7.51 -31.29 0.29
CA LEU A 347 -6.18 -30.70 0.46
C LEU A 347 -5.19 -31.19 -0.61
N LEU A 348 -5.30 -32.45 -1.05
CA LEU A 348 -4.52 -32.99 -2.17
C LEU A 348 -4.85 -32.31 -3.51
N PHE A 349 -6.07 -31.79 -3.68
CA PHE A 349 -6.46 -31.04 -4.89
C PHE A 349 -5.82 -29.64 -4.97
N ILE A 350 -5.42 -29.02 -3.84
CA ILE A 350 -4.82 -27.68 -3.83
C ILE A 350 -3.54 -27.59 -4.69
N PRO A 351 -2.54 -28.49 -4.56
CA PRO A 351 -1.36 -28.47 -5.43
C PRO A 351 -1.72 -28.80 -6.90
N PHE A 352 -2.71 -29.66 -7.14
CA PHE A 352 -3.17 -30.00 -8.49
C PHE A 352 -3.73 -28.77 -9.24
N GLN A 353 -4.47 -27.89 -8.56
CA GLN A 353 -4.98 -26.64 -9.14
C GLN A 353 -3.88 -25.67 -9.61
N ARG A 354 -2.66 -25.80 -9.08
CA ARG A 354 -1.52 -24.96 -9.47
C ARG A 354 -0.63 -25.58 -10.53
N LEU A 355 -0.89 -26.83 -10.91
CA LEU A 355 -0.20 -27.43 -12.04
C LEU A 355 -0.65 -26.67 -13.29
N PRO A 356 0.23 -25.92 -13.98
CA PRO A 356 -0.14 -25.40 -15.28
C PRO A 356 -0.43 -26.61 -16.15
N LEU A 357 -1.64 -26.72 -16.69
CA LEU A 357 -1.90 -27.65 -17.77
C LEU A 357 -0.91 -27.29 -18.88
N ALA A 358 0.15 -28.10 -19.00
CA ALA A 358 1.19 -27.91 -19.98
C ALA A 358 0.54 -28.11 -21.35
N GLY A 359 0.28 -27.00 -22.05
CA GLY A 359 -0.19 -26.96 -23.42
C GLY A 359 -1.70 -26.79 -23.58
N VAL A 360 -2.15 -25.53 -23.68
CA VAL A 360 -3.00 -25.00 -24.77
C VAL A 360 -2.67 -23.52 -24.93
#